data_AF-A0A3P6BUT6-F1
#
_entry.id   AF-A0A3P6BUT6-F1
#
_cell.length_a   1.000
_cell.length_b   1.000
_cell.length_c   1.000
_cell.angle_alpha   90.00
_cell.angle_beta   90.00
_cell.angle_gamma   90.00
#
_symmetry.space_group_name_H-M   'P 1'
#
loop_
_entity.id
_entity.type
_entity.pdbx_description
1 polymer ?
#
loop_
_entity_poly.entity_id
_entity_poly.type
_entity_poly.pdbx_seq_one_letter_code
_entity_poly.pdbx_strand_id
1 'polypeptide(L)'
;MILFGFNGFAKTSVTSVTLKRMVAQATTYNIWIERNTRLHAQEFRTPAVLFKIIDRSIKDAILGRRKLKKFQLLMQLWIRYE
;
A
#
# COMPACT_ATOMS: atom_id res chain seq x y z
N MET A 1 -7.83 -16.09 26.25
CA MET A 1 -6.54 -15.45 25.88
C MET A 1 -5.92 -16.31 24.77
N ILE A 2 -6.29 -16.05 23.51
CA ILE A 2 -5.81 -16.86 22.37
C ILE A 2 -4.65 -16.11 21.73
N LEU A 3 -3.45 -16.67 21.92
CA LEU A 3 -2.22 -16.27 21.25
C LEU A 3 -2.27 -16.71 19.79
N PHE A 4 -2.65 -15.81 18.87
CA PHE A 4 -2.37 -16.01 17.45
C PHE A 4 -0.93 -15.59 17.15
N GLY A 5 -0.01 -16.53 17.40
CA GLY A 5 1.33 -16.48 16.83
C GLY A 5 1.27 -16.73 15.33
N PHE A 6 1.28 -15.67 14.52
CA PHE A 6 1.54 -15.77 13.08
C PHE A 6 3.04 -16.05 12.85
N ASN A 7 3.45 -17.31 13.08
CA ASN A 7 4.73 -17.83 12.63
C ASN A 7 4.61 -18.29 11.17
N GLY A 8 5.49 -17.78 10.31
CA GLY A 8 5.78 -18.40 9.01
C GLY A 8 5.01 -17.86 7.81
N PHE A 9 5.17 -16.58 7.45
CA PHE A 9 5.02 -16.20 6.04
C PHE A 9 6.37 -16.30 5.34
N ALA A 10 6.47 -17.26 4.43
CA ALA A 10 7.59 -17.55 3.56
C ALA A 10 8.32 -16.28 3.07
N LYS A 11 9.65 -16.31 3.10
CA LYS A 11 10.51 -15.34 2.41
C LYS A 11 10.27 -15.45 0.89
N THR A 12 9.25 -14.78 0.36
CA THR A 12 9.14 -14.61 -1.09
C THR A 12 10.21 -13.63 -1.54
N SER A 13 11.26 -14.16 -2.15
CA SER A 13 12.53 -13.50 -2.52
C SER A 13 12.42 -12.31 -3.49
N VAL A 14 11.23 -11.97 -4.00
CA VAL A 14 11.07 -10.92 -5.03
C VAL A 14 10.34 -9.68 -4.49
N THR A 15 9.44 -9.81 -3.52
CA THR A 15 8.70 -8.69 -2.90
C THR A 15 8.38 -8.97 -1.43
N SER A 16 8.64 -7.97 -0.57
CA SER A 16 8.35 -8.04 0.87
C SER A 16 6.86 -8.24 1.14
N VAL A 17 6.50 -9.18 2.03
CA VAL A 17 5.10 -9.42 2.46
C VAL A 17 4.46 -8.15 3.01
N THR A 18 5.24 -7.33 3.73
CA THR A 18 4.78 -6.04 4.25
C THR A 18 4.36 -5.11 3.12
N LEU A 19 5.17 -5.01 2.07
CA LEU A 19 4.86 -4.16 0.91
C LEU A 19 3.57 -4.62 0.23
N LYS A 20 3.43 -5.93 -0.02
CA LYS A 20 2.21 -6.50 -0.63
C LYS A 20 0.95 -6.16 0.18
N ARG A 21 1.00 -6.28 1.51
CA ARG A 21 -0.13 -5.94 2.39
C ARG A 21 -0.45 -4.45 2.36
N MET A 22 0.57 -3.59 2.38
CA MET A 22 0.38 -2.14 2.28
C MET A 22 -0.27 -1.74 0.96
N VAL A 23 0.23 -2.28 -0.16
CA VAL A 23 -0.32 -2.03 -1.49
C VAL A 23 -1.77 -2.49 -1.58
N ALA A 24 -2.08 -3.71 -1.12
CA ALA A 24 -3.44 -4.23 -1.11
C ALA A 24 -4.38 -3.34 -0.28
N GLN A 25 -3.96 -2.94 0.92
CA GLN A 25 -4.75 -2.05 1.78
C GLN A 25 -4.98 -0.69 1.12
N ALA A 26 -3.92 -0.04 0.62
CA ALA A 26 -4.02 1.27 -0.02
C ALA A 26 -4.91 1.23 -1.26
N THR A 27 -4.80 0.18 -2.07
CA THR A 27 -5.60 -0.01 -3.28
C THR A 27 -7.07 -0.18 -2.94
N THR A 28 -7.39 -1.11 -2.04
CA THR A 28 -8.78 -1.37 -1.61
C THR A 28 -9.42 -0.13 -1.01
N TYR A 29 -8.70 0.58 -0.14
CA TYR A 29 -9.19 1.80 0.48
C TYR A 29 -9.47 2.91 -0.54
N ASN A 30 -8.55 3.15 -1.48
CA ASN A 30 -8.72 4.20 -2.49
C ASN A 30 -9.85 3.86 -3.48
N ILE A 31 -10.03 2.58 -3.85
CA ILE A 31 -11.17 2.16 -4.67
C ILE A 31 -12.49 2.38 -3.93
N TRP A 32 -12.55 2.01 -2.65
CA TRP A 32 -13.74 2.21 -1.82
C TRP A 32 -14.08 3.71 -1.67
N ILE A 33 -13.08 4.57 -1.43
CA ILE A 33 -13.26 6.02 -1.40
C ILE A 33 -13.77 6.53 -2.73
N GLU A 34 -13.13 6.17 -3.84
CA GLU A 34 -13.53 6.64 -5.18
C GLU A 34 -14.98 6.26 -5.48
N ARG A 35 -15.39 5.02 -5.17
CA ARG A 35 -16.78 4.58 -5.30
C ARG A 35 -17.73 5.45 -4.48
N ASN A 36 -17.39 5.71 -3.22
CA ASN A 36 -18.24 6.50 -2.33
C ASN A 36 -18.31 7.98 -2.76
N THR A 37 -17.19 8.56 -3.20
CA THR A 37 -17.14 9.92 -3.74
C THR A 37 -18.03 10.03 -4.99
N ARG A 38 -18.01 9.03 -5.89
CA ARG A 38 -18.92 9.01 -7.04
C ARG A 38 -20.38 8.95 -6.62
N LEU A 39 -20.70 8.13 -5.62
CA LEU A 39 -22.08 7.99 -5.13
C LEU A 39 -22.59 9.31 -4.50
N HIS A 40 -21.79 9.93 -3.64
CA HIS A 40 -22.24 11.04 -2.78
C HIS A 40 -21.93 12.44 -3.33
N ALA A 41 -20.83 12.61 -4.05
CA ALA A 41 -20.37 13.90 -4.56
C ALA A 41 -20.51 14.02 -6.10
N GLN A 42 -20.86 12.93 -6.81
CA GLN A 42 -20.91 12.90 -8.28
C GLN A 42 -19.58 13.34 -8.94
N GLU A 43 -18.48 13.22 -8.21
CA GLU A 43 -17.13 13.51 -8.68
C GLU A 43 -16.45 12.23 -9.16
N PHE A 44 -15.74 12.34 -10.28
CA PHE A 44 -15.07 11.21 -10.91
C PHE A 44 -13.60 11.54 -11.12
N ARG A 45 -12.72 10.70 -10.60
CA ARG A 45 -11.29 10.78 -10.92
C ARG A 45 -10.98 9.83 -12.05
N THR A 46 -10.04 10.25 -12.90
CA THR A 46 -9.51 9.35 -13.92
C THR A 46 -8.68 8.25 -13.25
N PRO A 47 -8.59 7.05 -13.86
CA PRO A 47 -7.74 5.97 -13.35
C PRO A 47 -6.29 6.41 -13.15
N ALA A 48 -5.76 7.26 -14.04
CA ALA A 48 -4.41 7.82 -13.93
C ALA A 48 -4.21 8.65 -12.65
N VAL A 49 -5.20 9.46 -12.27
CA VAL A 49 -5.16 10.22 -11.00
C VAL A 49 -5.22 9.27 -9.82
N LEU A 50 -6.07 8.24 -9.87
CA LEU A 50 -6.19 7.24 -8.81
C LEU A 50 -4.86 6.47 -8.60
N PHE A 51 -4.18 6.07 -9.68
CA PHE A 51 -2.87 5.44 -9.60
C PHE A 51 -1.83 6.35 -8.94
N LYS A 52 -1.80 7.64 -9.29
CA LYS A 52 -0.91 8.62 -8.65
C LYS A 52 -1.20 8.79 -7.15
N ILE A 53 -2.48 8.77 -6.76
CA ILE A 53 -2.88 8.84 -5.35
C ILE A 53 -2.41 7.60 -4.59
N ILE A 54 -2.61 6.41 -5.17
CA ILE A 54 -2.17 5.15 -4.55
C ILE A 54 -0.64 5.13 -4.42
N ASP A 55 0.09 5.47 -5.48
CA ASP A 55 1.55 5.55 -5.48
C ASP A 55 2.06 6.48 -4.38
N ARG A 56 1.55 7.71 -4.33
CA ARG A 56 1.91 8.69 -3.30
C ARG A 56 1.59 8.16 -1.90
N SER A 57 0.42 7.55 -1.70
CA SER A 57 0.03 7.01 -0.40
C SER A 57 0.98 5.92 0.10
N ILE A 58 1.51 5.10 -0.80
CA ILE A 58 2.48 4.05 -0.48
C ILE A 58 3.84 4.67 -0.17
N LYS A 59 4.31 5.62 -0.98
CA LYS A 59 5.57 6.35 -0.75
C LYS A 59 5.54 7.09 0.60
N ASP A 60 4.47 7.80 0.90
CA ASP A 60 4.29 8.52 2.17
C ASP A 60 4.26 7.55 3.37
N ALA A 61 3.55 6.42 3.24
CA ALA A 61 3.47 5.40 4.28
C ALA A 61 4.82 4.71 4.55
N ILE A 62 5.67 4.57 3.54
CA ILE A 62 7.04 4.05 3.68
C ILE A 62 7.94 5.12 4.33
N LEU A 63 7.91 6.35 3.82
CA LEU A 63 8.73 7.46 4.32
C LEU A 63 8.44 7.78 5.78
N GLY A 64 7.17 7.81 6.18
CA GLY A 64 6.76 8.02 7.57
C GLY A 64 7.31 6.97 8.54
N ARG A 65 7.68 5.79 8.03
CA ARG A 65 8.22 4.67 8.83
C ARG A 65 9.68 4.34 8.50
N ARG A 66 10.39 5.21 7.75
CA ARG A 66 11.75 4.97 7.25
C ARG A 66 12.79 4.63 8.33
N LYS A 67 12.58 5.09 9.56
CA LYS A 67 13.48 4.82 10.70
C LYS A 67 13.41 3.35 11.17
N LEU A 68 12.34 2.63 10.83
CA LEU A 68 12.19 1.22 11.17
C LEU A 68 13.00 0.37 10.16
N LYS A 69 13.86 -0.53 10.65
CA LYS A 69 14.69 -1.41 9.81
C LYS A 69 13.89 -2.15 8.73
N LYS A 70 12.65 -2.57 9.05
CA LYS A 70 11.73 -3.26 8.11
C LYS A 70 11.32 -2.40 6.90
N PHE A 71 11.42 -1.08 6.99
CA PHE A 71 10.96 -0.12 5.98
C PHE A 71 12.08 0.47 5.12
N GLN A 72 13.34 0.33 5.53
CA GLN A 72 14.48 0.94 4.81
C GLN A 72 14.61 0.45 3.36
N LEU A 73 14.38 -0.84 3.12
CA LEU A 73 14.44 -1.43 1.78
C LEU A 73 13.12 -1.34 1.00
N LEU A 74 12.01 -0.97 1.65
CA LEU A 74 10.70 -1.02 1.00
C LEU A 74 10.57 0.04 -0.10
N MET A 75 11.17 1.21 0.08
CA MET A 75 11.16 2.25 -0.97
C MET A 75 11.90 1.78 -2.22
N GLN A 76 13.07 1.17 -2.04
CA GLN A 76 13.86 0.62 -3.15
C GLN A 76 13.14 -0.51 -3.88
N LEU A 77 12.38 -1.34 -3.15
CA LEU A 77 11.55 -2.38 -3.75
C LEU A 77 10.33 -1.79 -4.49
N TRP A 78 9.79 -0.66 -4.03
CA TRP A 78 8.64 0.00 -4.66
C TRP A 78 9.01 0.63 -6.00
N ILE A 79 10.12 1.36 -6.09
CA ILE A 79 10.54 2.09 -7.29
C ILE A 79 11.36 1.24 -8.29
N ARG A 80 11.56 -0.06 -8.01
CA ARG A 80 12.46 -0.92 -8.81
C ARG A 80 12.06 -1.02 -10.29
N TYR A 81 10.77 -0.92 -10.58
CA TYR A 81 10.20 -1.13 -11.92
C TYR A 81 9.36 0.08 -12.39
N GLU A 82 9.55 1.25 -11.77
CA GLU A 82 9.08 2.52 -12.33
C GLU A 82 9.96 2.91 -13.53
#